data_AF-A0A226WVX1-F1
#
_entry.id   AF-A0A226WVX1-F1
#
_cell.length_a   1.000
_cell.length_b   1.000
_cell.length_c   1.000
_cell.angle_alpha   90.00
_cell.angle_beta   90.00
_cell.angle_gamma   90.00
#
_symmetry.space_group_name_H-M   'P 1'
#
loop_
_entity.id
_entity.type
_entity.pdbx_description
1 polymer ?
#
loop_
_entity_poly.entity_id
_entity_poly.type
_entity_poly.pdbx_seq_one_letter_code
_entity_poly.pdbx_strand_id
1 'polypeptide(L)'
;MFRFDENLKVYVHRDAVDFRFGMNSLSILVEQAMRLNPMDSSLYVFGNKRHDRIKILAWDGNGFWLMTKRLESDHFAWPDSEATIVTLSVEQLHWLIEGIDITAVQRHPKRNYARVS
;
A
#
# COMPACT_ATOMS: atom_id res chain seq x y z
N MET A 1 15.50 11.19 5.85
CA MET A 1 15.53 9.77 5.42
C MET A 1 14.10 9.37 5.17
N PHE A 2 13.78 8.84 3.99
CA PHE A 2 12.42 8.39 3.67
C PHE A 2 12.00 7.26 4.62
N ARG A 3 10.82 7.36 5.23
CA ARG A 3 10.31 6.43 6.24
C ARG A 3 8.81 6.27 6.03
N PHE A 4 8.30 5.05 6.25
CA PHE A 4 6.88 4.83 6.36
C PHE A 4 6.41 5.29 7.74
N ASP A 5 6.05 6.56 7.84
CA ASP A 5 5.50 7.17 9.05
C ASP A 5 4.06 6.66 9.29
N GLU A 6 3.71 6.38 10.54
CA GLU A 6 2.38 5.84 10.91
C GLU A 6 1.20 6.74 10.54
N ASN A 7 1.45 8.03 10.32
CA ASN A 7 0.45 9.01 9.90
C ASN A 7 0.19 9.01 8.38
N LEU A 8 0.98 8.26 7.60
CA LEU A 8 0.76 8.14 6.16
C LEU A 8 -0.50 7.32 5.87
N LYS A 9 -1.27 7.79 4.89
CA LYS A 9 -2.34 7.00 4.30
C LYS A 9 -1.74 6.04 3.29
N VAL A 10 -2.14 4.77 3.36
CA VAL A 10 -1.72 3.75 2.39
C VAL A 10 -2.91 3.37 1.52
N TYR A 11 -2.80 3.60 0.22
CA TYR A 11 -3.79 3.25 -0.77
C TYR A 11 -3.27 2.11 -1.62
N VAL A 12 -3.94 0.97 -1.58
CA VAL A 12 -3.64 -0.18 -2.43
C VAL A 12 -4.59 -0.16 -3.62
N HIS A 13 -4.03 -0.07 -4.83
CA HIS A 13 -4.80 -0.26 -6.05
C HIS A 13 -5.07 -1.77 -6.22
N ARG A 14 -6.35 -2.16 -6.16
CA ARG A 14 -6.72 -3.57 -6.15
C ARG A 14 -6.32 -4.28 -7.45
N ASP A 15 -6.62 -3.67 -8.59
CA ASP A 15 -6.39 -4.32 -9.88
C ASP A 15 -4.91 -4.38 -10.23
N ALA A 16 -4.51 -5.47 -10.87
CA ALA A 16 -3.15 -5.66 -11.32
C ALA A 16 -2.71 -4.57 -12.30
N VAL A 17 -1.53 -4.01 -12.07
CA VAL A 17 -0.94 -2.98 -12.92
C VAL A 17 0.13 -3.58 -13.85
N ASP A 18 0.33 -2.96 -15.01
CA ASP A 18 1.48 -3.25 -15.86
C ASP A 18 2.77 -2.73 -15.19
N PHE A 19 3.65 -3.64 -14.80
CA PHE A 19 4.87 -3.28 -14.06
C PHE A 19 5.96 -2.66 -14.92
N ARG A 20 5.70 -2.43 -16.22
CA ARG A 20 6.50 -1.52 -17.06
C ARG A 20 6.24 -0.05 -16.73
N PHE A 21 5.15 0.27 -16.05
CA PHE A 21 4.81 1.64 -15.66
C PHE A 21 5.84 2.20 -14.67
N GLY A 22 6.44 3.34 -15.03
CA GLY A 22 7.32 4.14 -14.16
C GLY A 22 6.55 5.18 -13.36
N MET A 23 7.26 6.11 -12.71
CA MET A 23 6.67 7.15 -11.84
C MET A 23 5.55 7.93 -12.53
N ASN A 24 5.78 8.44 -13.75
CA ASN A 24 4.79 9.26 -14.48
C ASN A 24 3.50 8.48 -14.81
N SER A 25 3.64 7.23 -15.27
CA SER A 25 2.47 6.41 -15.59
C SER A 25 1.68 6.04 -14.33
N LEU A 26 2.38 5.75 -13.23
CA LEU A 26 1.74 5.45 -11.96
C LEU A 26 1.10 6.69 -11.32
N SER A 27 1.71 7.87 -11.41
CA SER A 27 1.10 9.11 -10.90
C SER A 27 -0.17 9.48 -11.69
N ILE A 28 -0.15 9.31 -13.02
CA ILE A 28 -1.35 9.45 -13.86
C ILE A 28 -2.43 8.46 -13.45
N LEU A 29 -2.06 7.20 -13.15
CA LEU A 29 -3.02 6.20 -12.67
C LEU A 29 -3.64 6.62 -11.33
N VAL A 30 -2.85 7.11 -10.38
CA VAL A 30 -3.34 7.65 -9.10
C VAL A 30 -4.34 8.80 -9.33
N GLU A 31 -3.98 9.75 -10.19
CA GLU A 31 -4.84 10.91 -10.47
C GLU A 31 -6.13 10.53 -11.20
N GLN A 32 -6.02 9.75 -12.27
CA GLN A 32 -7.12 9.53 -13.20
C GLN A 32 -7.99 8.34 -12.83
N ALA A 33 -7.39 7.22 -12.43
CA ALA A 33 -8.12 6.01 -12.08
C ALA A 33 -8.52 6.01 -10.60
N MET A 34 -7.59 6.38 -9.71
CA MET A 34 -7.86 6.38 -8.27
C MET A 34 -8.56 7.66 -7.78
N ARG A 35 -8.56 8.74 -8.58
CA ARG A 35 -9.12 10.05 -8.22
C ARG A 35 -8.49 10.64 -6.95
N LEU A 36 -7.19 10.41 -6.75
CA LEU A 36 -6.40 10.91 -5.63
C LEU A 36 -5.29 11.84 -6.13
N ASN A 37 -4.79 12.75 -5.31
CA ASN A 37 -3.65 13.58 -5.67
C ASN A 37 -2.34 12.81 -5.45
N PRO A 38 -1.55 12.48 -6.49
CA PRO A 38 -0.30 11.72 -6.33
C PRO A 38 0.77 12.44 -5.50
N MET A 39 0.62 13.76 -5.29
CA MET A 39 1.56 14.58 -4.49
C MET A 39 1.14 14.73 -3.02
N ASP A 40 0.08 14.05 -2.57
CA ASP A 40 -0.31 14.05 -1.16
C ASP A 40 0.69 13.24 -0.31
N SER A 41 0.67 13.49 1.00
CA SER A 41 1.42 12.70 1.99
C SER A 41 0.79 11.32 2.15
N SER A 42 1.08 10.43 1.21
CA SER A 42 0.44 9.11 1.06
C SER A 42 1.35 8.13 0.31
N LEU A 43 1.08 6.84 0.51
CA LEU A 43 1.75 5.74 -0.18
C LEU A 43 0.75 5.07 -1.12
N TYR A 44 1.10 4.96 -2.40
CA TYR A 44 0.29 4.28 -3.41
C TYR A 44 0.93 2.96 -3.78
N VAL A 45 0.24 1.86 -3.49
CA VAL A 45 0.76 0.50 -3.58
C VAL A 45 0.09 -0.22 -4.73
N PHE A 46 0.90 -0.81 -5.61
CA PHE A 46 0.46 -1.50 -6.81
C PHE A 46 1.01 -2.93 -6.82
N GLY A 47 0.19 -3.88 -7.27
CA GLY A 47 0.55 -5.28 -7.43
C GLY A 47 0.54 -5.68 -8.90
N ASN A 48 1.39 -6.62 -9.29
CA ASN A 48 1.38 -7.15 -10.66
C ASN A 48 0.40 -8.33 -10.76
N LYS A 49 0.08 -8.79 -11.97
CA LYS A 49 -0.89 -9.90 -12.17
C LYS A 49 -0.54 -11.20 -11.43
N ARG A 50 0.75 -11.47 -11.18
CA ARG A 50 1.19 -12.66 -10.44
C ARG A 50 1.18 -12.43 -8.93
N HIS A 51 1.02 -11.20 -8.45
CA HIS A 51 1.24 -10.80 -7.06
C HIS A 51 2.61 -11.22 -6.51
N ASP A 52 3.64 -11.37 -7.36
CA ASP A 52 5.03 -11.65 -6.93
C ASP A 52 5.86 -10.35 -6.80
N ARG A 53 5.28 -9.20 -7.19
CA ARG A 53 5.93 -7.89 -7.16
C ARG A 53 4.98 -6.81 -6.66
N ILE A 54 5.55 -5.87 -5.90
CA ILE A 54 4.89 -4.65 -5.45
C ILE A 54 5.70 -3.44 -5.90
N LYS A 55 4.99 -2.38 -6.31
CA LYS A 55 5.53 -1.03 -6.44
C LYS A 55 4.86 -0.10 -5.43
N ILE A 56 5.64 0.80 -4.83
CA ILE A 56 5.15 1.84 -3.92
C ILE A 56 5.60 3.19 -4.46
N LEU A 57 4.65 4.03 -4.85
CA LEU A 57 4.87 5.41 -5.28
C LEU A 57 4.59 6.35 -4.11
N ALA A 58 5.46 7.33 -3.90
CA ALA A 58 5.29 8.37 -2.89
C ALA A 58 5.91 9.69 -3.35
N TRP A 59 5.35 10.81 -2.89
CA TRP A 59 5.91 12.14 -3.09
C TRP A 59 6.52 12.64 -1.78
N ASP A 60 7.74 13.19 -1.81
CA ASP A 60 8.44 13.67 -0.60
C ASP A 60 8.50 15.20 -0.47
N GLY A 61 7.81 15.93 -1.35
CA GLY A 61 7.81 17.39 -1.41
C GLY A 61 8.63 17.96 -2.56
N ASN A 62 9.67 17.27 -3.04
CA ASN A 62 10.48 17.73 -4.17
C ASN A 62 10.61 16.70 -5.30
N GLY A 63 10.24 15.44 -5.05
CA GLY A 63 10.34 14.38 -6.04
C GLY A 63 9.47 13.17 -5.73
N PHE A 64 9.30 12.33 -6.75
CA PHE A 64 8.68 11.03 -6.59
C PHE A 64 9.73 9.98 -6.23
N TRP A 65 9.38 9.17 -5.24
CA TRP A 65 10.04 7.91 -4.94
C TRP A 65 9.24 6.76 -5.51
N LEU A 66 9.95 5.78 -6.08
CA LEU A 66 9.35 4.53 -6.54
C LEU A 66 10.16 3.36 -5.98
N MET A 67 9.58 2.67 -5.01
CA MET A 67 10.16 1.49 -4.40
C MET A 67 9.58 0.25 -5.07
N THR A 68 10.39 -0.77 -5.32
CA THR A 68 9.93 -2.05 -5.87
C THR A 68 10.42 -3.18 -4.99
N LYS A 69 9.54 -4.11 -4.62
CA LYS A 69 9.90 -5.39 -4.01
C LYS A 69 9.45 -6.52 -4.91
N ARG A 70 10.33 -7.51 -5.10
CA ARG A 70 10.03 -8.78 -5.76
C ARG A 70 10.28 -9.91 -4.77
N LEU A 71 9.36 -10.87 -4.71
CA LEU A 71 9.59 -12.13 -4.00
C LEU A 71 10.38 -13.08 -4.91
N GLU A 72 11.35 -13.78 -4.35
CA GLU A 72 12.12 -14.80 -5.08
C GLU A 72 11.32 -16.09 -5.30
N SER A 73 10.47 -16.41 -4.31
CA SER A 73 9.48 -17.46 -4.30
C SER A 73 8.23 -16.91 -3.62
N ASP A 74 7.05 -17.44 -3.92
CA ASP A 74 5.75 -17.06 -3.35
C ASP A 74 5.09 -15.80 -3.93
N HIS A 75 3.91 -15.48 -3.40
CA HIS A 75 3.06 -14.38 -3.83
C HIS A 75 2.59 -13.61 -2.60
N PHE A 76 2.45 -12.29 -2.74
CA PHE A 76 1.80 -11.43 -1.76
C PHE A 76 0.32 -11.81 -1.63
N ALA A 77 -0.17 -11.85 -0.40
CA ALA A 77 -1.59 -11.96 -0.09
C ALA A 77 -2.30 -10.65 -0.45
N TRP A 78 -2.67 -10.53 -1.72
CA TRP A 78 -3.27 -9.31 -2.25
C TRP A 78 -4.71 -9.16 -1.75
N PRO A 79 -5.15 -7.94 -1.36
CA PRO A 79 -6.49 -7.75 -0.83
C PRO A 79 -7.57 -8.12 -1.86
N ASP A 80 -8.40 -9.12 -1.54
CA ASP A 80 -9.59 -9.43 -2.31
C ASP A 80 -10.75 -8.58 -1.77
N SER A 81 -11.09 -7.52 -2.51
CA SER A 81 -12.13 -6.56 -2.15
C SER A 81 -12.97 -6.22 -3.38
N GLU A 82 -14.25 -5.91 -3.18
CA GLU A 82 -15.08 -5.30 -4.23
C GLU A 82 -14.65 -3.85 -4.52
N ALA A 83 -13.99 -3.20 -3.56
CA ALA A 83 -13.49 -1.84 -3.73
C ALA A 83 -12.24 -1.82 -4.63
N THR A 84 -12.22 -0.90 -5.60
CA THR A 84 -11.06 -0.69 -6.49
C THR A 84 -9.82 -0.19 -5.73
N ILE A 85 -10.02 0.48 -4.59
CA ILE A 85 -8.95 1.00 -3.73
C ILE A 85 -9.19 0.50 -2.31
N VAL A 86 -8.16 -0.13 -1.72
CA VAL A 86 -8.17 -0.58 -0.33
C VAL A 86 -7.27 0.33 0.49
N THR A 87 -7.77 0.83 1.62
CA THR A 87 -6.95 1.64 2.54
C THR A 87 -6.33 0.73 3.59
N LEU A 88 -5.02 0.86 3.80
CA LEU A 88 -4.28 0.16 4.84
C LEU A 88 -3.65 1.16 5.82
N SER A 89 -3.38 0.69 7.04
CA SER A 89 -2.38 1.34 7.90
C SER A 89 -0.97 1.02 7.42
N VAL A 90 0.02 1.82 7.84
CA VAL A 90 1.44 1.49 7.57
C VAL A 90 1.86 0.15 8.19
N GLU A 91 1.29 -0.21 9.34
CA GLU A 91 1.53 -1.52 9.95
C GLU A 91 1.03 -2.66 9.06
N GLN A 92 -0.18 -2.52 8.49
CA GLN A 92 -0.71 -3.50 7.53
C GLN A 92 0.10 -3.53 6.23
N LEU A 93 0.65 -2.39 5.79
CA LEU A 93 1.59 -2.35 4.68
C LEU A 93 2.86 -3.15 4.98
N HIS A 94 3.43 -3.02 6.17
CA HIS A 94 4.60 -3.81 6.57
C HIS A 94 4.28 -5.31 6.54
N TRP A 95 3.14 -5.73 7.09
CA TRP A 95 2.70 -7.14 7.03
C TRP A 95 2.57 -7.64 5.60
N LEU A 96 1.92 -6.86 4.72
CA LEU A 96 1.80 -7.19 3.30
C LEU A 96 3.18 -7.35 2.66
N ILE A 97 4.10 -6.42 2.91
CA ILE A 97 5.47 -6.47 2.37
C ILE A 97 6.23 -7.68 2.92
N GLU A 98 5.98 -8.12 4.15
CA GLU A 98 6.55 -9.32 4.77
C GLU A 98 5.92 -10.63 4.25
N GLY A 99 4.83 -10.56 3.47
CA GLY A 99 4.13 -11.73 2.93
C GLY A 99 3.05 -12.29 3.86
N ILE A 100 2.67 -11.54 4.91
CA ILE A 100 1.60 -11.93 5.82
C ILE A 100 0.25 -11.61 5.18
N ASP A 101 -0.69 -12.55 5.29
CA ASP A 101 -2.07 -12.35 4.86
C ASP A 101 -2.81 -11.40 5.82
N ILE A 102 -2.94 -10.14 5.40
CA ILE A 102 -3.58 -9.09 6.18
C ILE A 102 -5.10 -9.29 6.33
N THR A 103 -5.73 -10.10 5.47
CA THR A 103 -7.17 -10.38 5.54
C THR A 103 -7.49 -11.36 6.66
N ALA A 104 -6.54 -12.21 7.02
CA ALA A 104 -6.65 -13.16 8.12
C ALA A 104 -6.33 -12.53 9.49
N VAL A 105 -5.81 -11.30 9.54
CA VAL A 105 -5.41 -10.67 10.81
C VAL A 105 -6.60 -10.11 11.56
N GLN A 106 -6.96 -10.76 12.67
CA GLN A 106 -7.98 -10.27 13.60
C GLN A 106 -7.33 -9.64 14.84
N ARG A 107 -7.52 -8.32 15.03
CA ARG A 107 -7.09 -7.64 16.24
C ARG A 107 -8.11 -7.81 17.36
N HIS A 108 -7.62 -7.96 18.59
CA HIS A 108 -8.48 -7.79 19.76
C HIS A 108 -9.03 -6.36 19.81
N PRO A 109 -10.26 -6.17 20.29
CA PRO A 109 -10.82 -4.84 20.46
C PRO A 109 -9.96 -4.02 21.43
N LYS A 110 -9.72 -2.74 21.10
CA LYS A 110 -9.10 -1.80 22.06
C LYS A 110 -10.00 -1.69 23.28
N ARG A 111 -9.44 -1.95 24.45
CA ARG A 111 -10.14 -1.81 25.74
C ARG A 111 -9.68 -0.52 26.40
N ASN A 112 -10.63 0.38 26.68
CA ASN A 112 -10.36 1.61 27.41
C ASN A 112 -10.66 1.37 28.90
N TYR A 113 -9.63 1.37 29.73
CA TYR A 113 -9.79 1.22 31.18
C TYR A 113 -9.80 2.61 31.83
N ALA A 114 -10.88 2.93 32.54
CA ALA A 114 -10.99 4.21 33.25
C ALA A 114 -10.33 4.17 34.65
N ARG A 115 -10.07 2.97 35.18
CA ARG A 115 -9.41 2.73 36.46
C ARG A 115 -8.58 1.45 36.37
N VAL A 116 -7.43 1.45 37.03
CA VAL A 116 -6.69 0.23 37.32
C VAL A 116 -7.32 -0.36 38.59
N SER A 117 -7.72 -1.62 38.53
CA SER A 117 -8.24 -2.38 39.69
C SER A 117 -7.17 -2.53 40.76
#